data_AF-A0A8X7MT98-F1
#
_entry.id   AF-A0A8X7MT98-F1
#
_cell.length_a   1.000
_cell.length_b   1.000
_cell.length_c   1.000
_cell.angle_alpha   90.00
_cell.angle_beta   90.00
_cell.angle_gamma   90.00
#
_symmetry.space_group_name_H-M   'P 1'
#
loop_
_entity.id
_entity.type
_entity.pdbx_description
1 polymer ?
#
loop_
_entity_poly.entity_id
_entity_poly.type
_entity_poly.pdbx_seq_one_letter_code
_entity_poly.pdbx_strand_id
1 'polypeptide(L)'
;TRKPRSVLSAELSTALNTLADELESTDLYSQPALRSIVLSHVFPPTLIDLVGLEELVERVPDSYLRSAFAARLSAEFVYKYGPGASHVDFYSFLNNLGGGGGGGAAGGAKKAAGAAKA
;
A
#
# COMPACT_ATOMS: atom_id res chain seq x y z
N THR A 1 4.28 -15.38 17.65
CA THR A 1 2.84 -15.39 17.31
C THR A 1 2.26 -16.77 17.58
N ARG A 2 1.33 -16.90 18.55
CA ARG A 2 0.63 -18.17 18.90
C ARG A 2 -0.80 -18.22 18.33
N LYS A 3 -1.13 -17.34 17.38
CA LYS A 3 -2.45 -17.25 16.75
C LYS A 3 -2.59 -18.28 15.61
N PRO A 4 -3.78 -18.86 15.38
CA PRO A 4 -4.04 -19.73 14.23
C PRO A 4 -3.97 -18.95 12.91
N ARG A 5 -3.52 -19.61 11.83
CA ARG A 5 -3.29 -18.98 10.52
C ARG A 5 -4.56 -18.37 9.92
N SER A 6 -5.73 -18.97 10.18
CA SER A 6 -7.03 -18.46 9.75
C SER A 6 -7.32 -17.07 10.32
N VAL A 7 -7.02 -16.84 11.60
CA VAL A 7 -7.22 -15.55 12.27
C VAL A 7 -6.25 -14.50 11.73
N LEU A 8 -5.00 -14.87 11.47
CA LEU A 8 -4.02 -13.95 10.86
C LEU A 8 -4.43 -13.54 9.44
N SER A 9 -4.97 -14.47 8.66
CA SER A 9 -5.47 -14.17 7.31
C SER A 9 -6.69 -13.25 7.36
N ALA A 10 -7.59 -13.46 8.32
CA ALA A 10 -8.75 -12.59 8.50
C ALA A 10 -8.33 -11.18 8.92
N GLU A 11 -7.42 -11.06 9.89
CA GLU A 11 -6.88 -9.78 10.38
C GLU A 11 -6.20 -8.99 9.25
N LEU A 12 -5.39 -9.66 8.42
CA LEU A 12 -4.75 -9.03 7.25
C LEU A 12 -5.76 -8.59 6.20
N SER A 13 -6.75 -9.43 5.88
CA SER A 13 -7.77 -9.11 4.88
C SER A 13 -8.63 -7.93 5.31
N THR A 14 -9.02 -7.87 6.59
CA THR A 14 -9.77 -6.74 7.13
C THR A 14 -8.93 -5.48 7.08
N ALA A 15 -7.67 -5.53 7.53
CA ALA A 15 -6.78 -4.36 7.49
C ALA A 15 -6.57 -3.82 6.08
N LEU A 16 -6.41 -4.71 5.08
CA LEU A 16 -6.22 -4.31 3.68
C LEU A 16 -7.46 -3.61 3.12
N ASN A 17 -8.65 -4.19 3.33
CA ASN A 17 -9.89 -3.63 2.82
C ASN A 17 -10.21 -2.29 3.50
N THR A 18 -10.08 -2.20 4.83
CA THR A 18 -10.32 -0.95 5.56
C THR A 18 -9.39 0.17 5.09
N LEU A 19 -8.09 -0.12 4.92
CA LEU A 19 -7.14 0.87 4.43
C LEU A 19 -7.44 1.27 2.97
N ALA A 20 -7.86 0.33 2.12
CA ALA A 20 -8.24 0.64 0.74
C ALA A 20 -9.46 1.56 0.69
N ASP A 21 -10.50 1.28 1.48
CA ASP A 21 -11.70 2.10 1.57
C ASP A 21 -11.37 3.52 2.07
N GLU A 22 -10.53 3.64 3.10
CA GLU A 22 -10.05 4.93 3.60
C GLU A 22 -9.29 5.70 2.52
N LEU A 23 -8.44 5.03 1.75
CA LEU A 23 -7.67 5.66 0.69
C LEU A 23 -8.52 6.11 -0.50
N GLU A 24 -9.54 5.35 -0.89
CA GLU A 24 -10.48 5.77 -1.94
C GLU A 24 -11.20 7.07 -1.57
N SER A 25 -11.47 7.28 -0.27
CA SER A 25 -12.11 8.51 0.22
C SER A 25 -11.20 9.74 0.23
N THR A 26 -9.88 9.54 0.06
CA THR A 26 -8.89 10.62 0.14
C THR A 26 -8.49 11.16 -1.24
N ASP A 27 -8.03 12.41 -1.26
CA ASP A 27 -7.51 13.07 -2.47
C ASP A 27 -6.07 12.66 -2.83
N LEU A 28 -5.54 11.56 -2.28
CA LEU A 28 -4.18 11.09 -2.59
C LEU A 28 -3.99 10.80 -4.09
N TYR A 29 -5.05 10.38 -4.75
CA TYR A 29 -5.07 10.14 -6.20
C TYR A 29 -4.84 11.41 -7.04
N SER A 30 -5.11 12.60 -6.48
CA SER A 30 -4.92 13.88 -7.17
C SER A 30 -3.43 14.24 -7.34
N GLN A 31 -2.53 13.60 -6.59
CA GLN A 31 -1.09 13.85 -6.68
C GLN A 31 -0.49 13.15 -7.91
N PRO A 32 -0.08 13.88 -8.97
CA PRO A 32 0.32 13.26 -10.24
C PRO A 32 1.57 12.40 -10.11
N ALA A 33 2.51 12.75 -9.22
CA ALA A 33 3.74 11.99 -8.98
C ALA A 33 3.47 10.63 -8.32
N LEU A 34 2.62 10.59 -7.29
CA LEU A 34 2.24 9.32 -6.65
C LEU A 34 1.37 8.49 -7.58
N ARG A 35 0.45 9.13 -8.30
CA ARG A 35 -0.43 8.47 -9.26
C ARG A 35 0.37 7.75 -10.33
N SER A 36 1.34 8.41 -10.97
CA SER A 36 2.12 7.79 -12.05
C SER A 36 2.96 6.61 -11.55
N ILE A 37 3.62 6.76 -10.40
CA ILE A 37 4.44 5.70 -9.80
C ILE A 37 3.58 4.48 -9.48
N VAL A 38 2.48 4.67 -8.74
CA VAL A 38 1.63 3.55 -8.33
C VAL A 38 0.95 2.90 -9.53
N LEU A 39 0.40 3.69 -10.47
CA LEU A 39 -0.25 3.14 -11.66
C LEU A 39 0.73 2.37 -12.56
N SER A 40 2.00 2.79 -12.64
CA SER A 40 3.03 2.03 -13.36
C SER A 40 3.27 0.63 -12.77
N HIS A 41 3.00 0.45 -11.47
CA HIS A 41 3.07 -0.85 -10.80
C HIS A 41 1.75 -1.63 -10.83
N VAL A 42 0.64 -0.97 -11.17
CA VAL A 42 -0.67 -1.61 -11.34
C VAL A 42 -0.77 -2.24 -12.74
N PHE A 43 -0.30 -1.54 -13.76
CA PHE A 43 -0.31 -2.03 -15.13
C PHE A 43 0.88 -2.98 -15.40
N PRO A 44 0.67 -4.08 -16.13
CA PRO A 44 1.76 -4.91 -16.63
C PRO A 44 2.74 -4.11 -17.51
N PRO A 45 4.06 -4.34 -17.40
CA PRO A 45 5.06 -3.58 -18.15
C PRO A 45 4.88 -3.71 -19.67
N THR A 46 4.46 -4.89 -20.15
CA THR A 46 4.17 -5.13 -21.57
C THR A 46 3.05 -4.25 -22.12
N LEU A 47 2.04 -3.91 -21.32
CA LEU A 47 0.97 -3.02 -21.75
C LEU A 47 1.42 -1.56 -21.76
N ILE A 48 2.25 -1.17 -20.80
CA ILE A 48 2.84 0.17 -20.73
C ILE A 48 3.75 0.39 -21.95
N ASP A 49 4.55 -0.60 -22.34
CA ASP A 49 5.46 -0.50 -23.49
C ASP A 49 4.72 -0.40 -24.84
N LEU A 50 3.52 -0.96 -24.95
CA LEU A 50 2.75 -0.99 -26.21
C LEU A 50 1.86 0.24 -26.41
N VAL A 51 1.27 0.77 -25.34
CA VAL A 51 0.22 1.82 -25.41
C VAL A 51 0.65 3.11 -24.72
N GLY A 52 1.59 3.05 -23.76
CA GLY A 52 1.95 4.18 -22.92
C GLY A 52 1.02 4.37 -21.73
N LEU A 53 1.54 4.91 -20.64
CA LEU A 53 0.82 5.06 -19.37
C LEU A 53 -0.33 6.07 -19.47
N GLU A 54 -0.09 7.25 -20.07
CA GLU A 54 -1.10 8.29 -20.26
C GLU A 54 -2.32 7.81 -21.05
N GLU A 55 -2.10 7.09 -22.16
CA GLU A 55 -3.19 6.62 -23.03
C GLU A 55 -4.01 5.49 -22.36
N LEU A 56 -3.37 4.68 -21.52
CA LEU A 56 -4.07 3.69 -20.68
C LEU A 56 -4.94 4.36 -19.62
N VAL A 57 -4.44 5.42 -18.99
CA VAL A 57 -5.18 6.18 -17.97
C VAL A 57 -6.41 6.86 -18.58
N GLU A 58 -6.33 7.36 -19.81
CA GLU A 58 -7.46 7.98 -20.50
C GLU A 58 -8.55 6.97 -20.90
N ARG A 59 -8.16 5.74 -21.25
CA ARG A 59 -9.10 4.68 -21.69
C ARG A 59 -9.85 4.01 -20.54
N VAL A 60 -9.30 4.05 -19.34
CA VAL A 60 -9.85 3.33 -18.18
C VAL A 60 -10.70 4.28 -17.34
N PRO A 61 -11.89 3.87 -16.87
CA PRO A 61 -12.72 4.70 -16.00
C PRO A 61 -12.00 5.11 -14.70
N ASP A 62 -12.17 6.37 -14.30
CA ASP A 62 -11.51 6.94 -13.11
C ASP A 62 -11.83 6.16 -11.82
N SER A 63 -13.06 5.63 -11.70
CA SER A 63 -13.46 4.81 -10.55
C SER A 63 -12.59 3.55 -10.40
N TYR A 64 -12.28 2.88 -11.51
CA TYR A 64 -11.42 1.70 -11.48
C TYR A 64 -9.98 2.06 -11.12
N LEU A 65 -9.46 3.15 -11.69
CA LEU A 65 -8.10 3.60 -11.41
C LEU A 65 -7.92 3.96 -9.92
N ARG A 66 -8.91 4.61 -9.31
CA ARG A 66 -8.92 4.93 -7.89
C ARG A 66 -8.90 3.67 -7.03
N SER A 67 -9.78 2.72 -7.29
CA SER A 67 -9.82 1.46 -6.54
C SER A 67 -8.55 0.63 -6.71
N ALA A 68 -8.02 0.54 -7.93
CA ALA A 68 -6.78 -0.18 -8.19
C ALA A 68 -5.57 0.49 -7.50
N PHE A 69 -5.52 1.82 -7.50
CA PHE A 69 -4.54 2.60 -6.76
C PHE A 69 -4.60 2.32 -5.26
N ALA A 70 -5.79 2.44 -4.66
CA ALA A 70 -6.01 2.22 -3.23
C ALA A 70 -5.67 0.79 -2.80
N ALA A 71 -6.12 -0.21 -3.57
CA ALA A 71 -5.84 -1.61 -3.31
C ALA A 71 -4.34 -1.93 -3.41
N ARG A 72 -3.65 -1.40 -4.43
CA ARG A 72 -2.21 -1.62 -4.62
C ARG A 72 -1.40 -1.01 -3.50
N LEU A 73 -1.71 0.24 -3.14
CA LEU A 73 -1.01 0.97 -2.09
C LEU A 73 -1.23 0.32 -0.71
N SER A 74 -2.46 -0.10 -0.42
CA SER A 74 -2.79 -0.81 0.81
C SER A 74 -2.04 -2.13 0.94
N ALA A 75 -1.99 -2.91 -0.14
CA ALA A 75 -1.26 -4.17 -0.16
C ALA A 75 0.24 -3.96 0.08
N GLU A 76 0.88 -3.01 -0.63
CA GLU A 76 2.30 -2.68 -0.43
C GLU A 76 2.60 -2.28 1.01
N PHE A 77 1.76 -1.43 1.60
CA PHE A 77 1.94 -0.96 2.96
C PHE A 77 1.75 -2.08 3.98
N VAL A 78 0.63 -2.81 3.93
CA VAL A 78 0.31 -3.87 4.92
C VAL A 78 1.31 -5.02 4.85
N TYR A 79 1.79 -5.39 3.66
CA TYR A 79 2.81 -6.44 3.56
C TYR A 79 4.19 -5.98 4.02
N LYS A 80 4.52 -4.68 3.89
CA LYS A 80 5.82 -4.14 4.31
C LYS A 80 5.90 -3.83 5.80
N TYR A 81 4.84 -3.28 6.39
CA TYR A 81 4.80 -2.81 7.78
C TYR A 81 3.96 -3.70 8.71
N GLY A 82 3.10 -4.56 8.16
CA GLY A 82 2.22 -5.45 8.89
C GLY A 82 0.84 -4.85 9.19
N PRO A 83 -0.08 -5.65 9.77
CA PRO A 83 -1.47 -5.24 10.04
C PRO A 83 -1.63 -4.22 11.17
N GLY A 84 -0.59 -3.97 11.97
CA GLY A 84 -0.60 -3.03 13.10
C GLY A 84 0.17 -1.73 12.83
N ALA A 85 0.44 -1.42 11.57
CA ALA A 85 1.19 -0.24 11.18
C ALA A 85 0.40 1.04 11.47
N SER A 86 1.11 2.09 11.89
CA SER A 86 0.49 3.37 12.27
C SER A 86 0.31 4.30 11.07
N HIS A 87 -0.56 5.30 11.21
CA HIS A 87 -0.71 6.39 10.23
C HIS A 87 0.62 7.15 9.97
N VAL A 88 1.53 7.18 10.95
CA VAL A 88 2.86 7.80 10.81
C VAL A 88 3.77 6.96 9.92
N ASP A 89 3.70 5.63 10.03
CA ASP A 89 4.42 4.72 9.15
C ASP A 89 3.91 4.84 7.71
N PHE A 90 2.60 5.03 7.55
CA PHE A 90 1.97 5.26 6.25
C PHE A 90 2.43 6.56 5.60
N TYR A 91 2.47 7.66 6.35
CA TYR A 91 3.00 8.93 5.85
C TYR A 91 4.48 8.81 5.44
N SER A 92 5.28 8.13 6.27
CA SER A 92 6.69 7.88 5.99
C SER A 92 6.89 7.02 4.74
N PHE A 93 5.99 6.05 4.51
CA PHE A 93 5.96 5.23 3.30
C PHE A 93 5.66 6.07 2.05
N LEU A 94 4.66 6.94 2.10
CA LEU A 94 4.32 7.84 0.99
C LEU A 94 5.45 8.79 0.62
N ASN A 95 6.12 9.37 1.62
CA ASN A 95 7.26 10.26 1.39
C ASN A 95 8.44 9.55 0.72
N ASN A 96 8.67 8.28 1.07
CA ASN A 96 9.67 7.44 0.41
C ASN A 96 9.29 7.20 -1.07
N LEU A 97 8.01 6.97 -1.34
CA LEU A 97 7.50 6.73 -2.70
C LEU A 97 7.56 7.98 -3.59
N GLY A 98 7.25 9.16 -3.05
CA GLY A 98 7.12 10.41 -3.80
C GLY A 98 8.43 11.17 -4.09
N GLY A 99 9.60 10.67 -3.69
CA GLY A 99 10.88 11.30 -4.02
C GLY A 99 11.21 12.57 -3.21
N GLY A 100 10.70 12.70 -1.99
CA GLY A 100 11.12 13.73 -1.03
C GLY A 100 12.15 13.18 -0.05
N GLY A 101 13.44 13.36 -0.34
CA GLY A 101 14.52 13.04 0.60
C GLY A 101 14.36 13.81 1.91
N GLY A 102 13.96 13.11 2.97
CA GLY A 102 13.88 13.62 4.33
C GLY A 102 13.93 12.45 5.30
N GLY A 103 15.14 12.06 5.70
CA GLY A 103 15.36 10.99 6.67
C GLY A 103 14.73 11.31 8.03
N GLY A 104 14.18 10.28 8.68
CA GLY A 104 13.66 10.37 10.03
C GLY A 104 13.21 9.01 10.51
N ALA A 105 13.98 8.43 11.42
CA ALA A 105 13.87 7.07 11.92
C ALA A 105 12.61 6.79 12.73
N ALA A 106 12.01 5.62 12.51
CA ALA A 106 11.43 4.75 13.53
C ALA A 106 11.28 3.37 12.85
N GLY A 107 12.04 2.35 13.19
CA GLY A 107 12.10 1.78 14.52
C GLY A 107 11.55 0.37 14.38
N GLY A 108 12.40 -0.54 13.89
CA GLY A 108 12.05 -1.94 13.76
C GLY A 108 11.60 -2.52 15.10
N ALA A 109 10.36 -2.98 15.17
CA ALA A 109 9.91 -3.81 16.27
C ALA A 109 10.30 -5.28 16.00
N LYS A 110 11.58 -5.60 16.26
CA LYS A 110 12.05 -6.99 16.43
C LYS A 110 12.11 -7.32 17.92
N LYS A 111 11.09 -8.01 18.46
CA LYS A 111 11.07 -8.96 19.62
C LYS A 111 9.64 -9.09 20.15
N ALA A 112 9.10 -10.23 20.59
CA ALA A 112 9.73 -11.44 21.09
C ALA A 112 8.94 -12.72 20.71
N ALA A 113 9.66 -13.70 20.19
CA ALA A 113 9.35 -15.11 20.36
C ALA A 113 10.28 -15.66 21.45
N GLY A 114 9.74 -16.44 22.39
CA GLY A 114 10.46 -17.05 23.52
C GLY A 114 9.53 -17.11 24.74
N ALA A 115 8.74 -18.17 24.89
CA ALA A 115 9.09 -19.39 25.62
C ALA A 115 8.44 -19.37 27.02
N ALA A 116 7.19 -19.83 27.08
CA ALA A 116 6.58 -20.29 28.33
C ALA A 116 6.63 -21.82 28.31
N LYS A 117 7.59 -22.36 29.06
CA LYS A 117 7.64 -23.75 29.53
C LYS A 117 7.97 -23.68 31.02
N ALA A 118 6.98 -23.92 31.86
CA ALA A 118 7.06 -24.48 33.20
C ALA A 118 5.70 -25.11 33.48
#